data_AF-A0A2S9T4B6-F1
#
_entry.id   AF-A0A2S9T4B6-F1
#
_cell.length_a   1.000
_cell.length_b   1.000
_cell.length_c   1.000
_cell.angle_alpha   90.00
_cell.angle_beta   90.00
_cell.angle_gamma   90.00
#
_symmetry.space_group_name_H-M   'P 1'
#
loop_
_entity.id
_entity.type
_entity.pdbx_description
1 polymer ?
#
loop_
_entity_poly.entity_id
_entity_poly.type
_entity_poly.pdbx_seq_one_letter_code
_entity_poly.pdbx_strand_id
1 'polypeptide(L)'
;MKCFKNLFTFNKDPIERYIFKFVISDEIRELVCKKEYFLEELIELEEIKKEYFIDDFDNFKISNSLTIRDLIKVKRLFSIFGFINSNFLFNILDKDKTKIKIIYNSWIKAFQYDQLKVLLVNFIQEDKAKEFISEFSWLLKSNKKLDLQSTPLIHLDDYYFPLNIFIFSNLFRNTIFKNKIRPHNILKNDNISMNIYETLKSNFNNVAMEVKFNKNGYVGDFDVIAYIDNVIYIFESKNTLTPSDLHELRTTYKDNLIHGFNQLSKCKTVLGIDSYIKDLNNNLKWNIASEFKIVTCLILGTRLYNGYTNGEHHVRSFYELLNFLNNGKIINGLNEEVNLWENDKITGNDIYNFIENRSFHQLIYKSFSTQINQKSLGKYNISFKTFEFNEKDFYDQLIKIYNDVEN
;
A
#
# COMPACT_ATOMS: atom_id res chain seq x y z
N MET A 1 8.07 -37.77 -6.15
CA MET A 1 6.74 -37.42 -6.74
C MET A 1 6.09 -38.60 -7.50
N LYS A 2 6.02 -39.83 -6.93
CA LYS A 2 5.35 -40.99 -7.59
C LYS A 2 3.84 -41.13 -7.25
N CYS A 3 3.30 -40.33 -6.33
CA CYS A 3 1.93 -40.49 -5.79
C CYS A 3 0.79 -39.70 -6.47
N PHE A 4 1.04 -38.91 -7.53
CA PHE A 4 0.03 -37.97 -8.03
C PHE A 4 -0.69 -38.35 -9.34
N LYS A 5 -0.43 -39.54 -9.91
CA LYS A 5 -1.04 -39.96 -11.19
C LYS A 5 -2.57 -40.02 -11.17
N ASN A 6 -3.18 -40.21 -10.00
CA ASN A 6 -4.64 -40.31 -9.84
C ASN A 6 -5.31 -38.98 -9.42
N LEU A 7 -4.55 -37.88 -9.33
CA LEU A 7 -5.11 -36.57 -8.96
C LEU A 7 -5.69 -35.79 -10.14
N PHE A 8 -5.36 -36.18 -11.38
CA PHE A 8 -5.78 -35.47 -12.58
C PHE A 8 -6.60 -36.38 -13.47
N THR A 9 -7.78 -35.92 -13.87
CA THR A 9 -8.63 -36.59 -14.86
C THR A 9 -8.84 -35.68 -16.05
N PHE A 10 -8.66 -36.21 -17.26
CA PHE A 10 -9.00 -35.47 -18.47
C PHE A 10 -10.51 -35.58 -18.70
N ASN A 11 -11.15 -34.43 -18.92
CA ASN A 11 -12.57 -34.36 -19.26
C ASN A 11 -12.73 -33.60 -20.58
N LYS A 12 -13.62 -34.09 -21.44
CA LYS A 12 -13.93 -33.50 -22.75
C LYS A 12 -15.11 -32.52 -22.68
N ASP A 13 -16.06 -32.77 -21.78
CA ASP A 13 -17.30 -32.01 -21.69
C ASP A 13 -17.36 -31.15 -20.41
N PRO A 14 -17.92 -29.92 -20.47
CA PRO A 14 -18.40 -29.21 -21.66
C PRO A 14 -17.26 -28.58 -22.49
N ILE A 15 -16.05 -28.54 -21.94
CA ILE A 15 -14.83 -28.08 -22.61
C ILE A 15 -13.67 -28.99 -22.22
N GLU A 16 -12.77 -29.23 -23.16
CA GLU A 16 -11.57 -30.04 -22.91
C GLU A 16 -10.70 -29.39 -21.84
N ARG A 17 -10.48 -30.12 -20.73
CA ARG A 17 -9.66 -29.70 -19.59
C ARG A 17 -9.20 -30.87 -18.74
N TYR A 18 -8.14 -30.65 -17.98
CA TYR A 18 -7.75 -31.50 -16.86
C TYR A 18 -8.43 -31.00 -15.58
N ILE A 19 -9.16 -31.88 -14.92
CA ILE A 19 -9.77 -31.66 -13.62
C ILE A 19 -8.81 -32.19 -12.55
N PHE A 20 -8.56 -31.38 -11.54
CA PHE A 20 -7.70 -31.73 -10.43
C PHE A 20 -8.55 -32.04 -9.19
N LYS A 21 -8.32 -33.21 -8.60
CA LYS A 21 -8.97 -33.63 -7.36
C LYS A 21 -8.19 -33.11 -6.16
N PHE A 22 -8.86 -32.29 -5.34
CA PHE A 22 -8.32 -31.80 -4.09
C PHE A 22 -8.35 -32.93 -3.06
N VAL A 23 -7.19 -33.51 -2.77
CA VAL A 23 -7.02 -34.56 -1.75
C VAL A 23 -6.22 -33.98 -0.61
N ILE A 24 -6.79 -33.97 0.59
CA ILE A 24 -6.13 -33.48 1.80
C ILE A 24 -5.42 -34.65 2.48
N SER A 25 -4.10 -34.73 2.31
CA SER A 25 -3.25 -35.63 3.07
C SER A 25 -2.80 -34.98 4.38
N ASP A 26 -2.22 -35.76 5.29
CA ASP A 26 -1.71 -35.23 6.56
C ASP A 26 -0.58 -34.22 6.35
N GLU A 27 0.27 -34.42 5.35
CA GLU A 27 1.36 -33.49 5.00
C GLU A 27 0.81 -32.15 4.47
N ILE A 28 -0.24 -32.19 3.64
CA ILE A 28 -0.92 -30.95 3.21
C ILE A 28 -1.55 -30.26 4.41
N ARG A 29 -2.15 -31.03 5.32
CA ARG A 29 -2.77 -30.48 6.54
C ARG A 29 -1.73 -29.78 7.41
N GLU A 30 -0.60 -30.42 7.63
CA GLU A 30 0.53 -29.88 8.38
C GLU A 30 1.06 -28.58 7.76
N LEU A 31 1.32 -28.57 6.45
CA LEU A 31 1.83 -27.38 5.75
C LEU A 31 0.87 -26.20 5.81
N VAL A 32 -0.43 -26.42 5.62
CA VAL A 32 -1.43 -25.35 5.68
C VAL A 32 -1.55 -24.81 7.11
N CYS A 33 -1.54 -25.69 8.12
CA CYS A 33 -1.75 -25.31 9.52
C CYS A 33 -0.48 -24.82 10.23
N LYS A 34 0.69 -24.96 9.61
CA LYS A 34 2.00 -24.59 10.17
C LYS A 34 1.99 -23.21 10.80
N LYS A 35 2.47 -23.05 12.04
CA LYS A 35 2.38 -21.78 12.76
C LYS A 35 3.24 -20.68 12.12
N GLU A 36 4.46 -21.04 11.74
CA GLU A 36 5.41 -20.13 11.11
C GLU A 36 4.92 -19.66 9.74
N TYR A 37 5.28 -18.45 9.35
CA TYR A 37 5.00 -17.89 8.03
C TYR A 37 6.01 -18.40 6.99
N PHE A 38 5.56 -18.56 5.74
CA PHE A 38 6.45 -18.73 4.60
C PHE A 38 7.02 -17.38 4.16
N LEU A 39 8.11 -17.39 3.38
CA LEU A 39 8.81 -16.17 2.99
C LEU A 39 7.89 -15.21 2.21
N GLU A 40 7.09 -15.74 1.30
CA GLU A 40 6.14 -14.98 0.49
C GLU A 40 5.07 -14.31 1.35
N GLU A 41 4.68 -14.97 2.45
CA GLU A 41 3.71 -14.43 3.41
C GLU A 41 4.33 -13.38 4.30
N LEU A 42 5.59 -13.54 4.70
CA LEU A 42 6.33 -12.50 5.43
C LEU A 42 6.44 -11.23 4.60
N ILE A 43 6.73 -11.34 3.30
CA ILE A 43 6.78 -10.17 2.41
C ILE A 43 5.43 -9.46 2.34
N GLU A 44 4.33 -10.21 2.14
CA GLU A 44 2.98 -9.63 2.13
C GLU A 44 2.60 -9.01 3.48
N LEU A 45 2.95 -9.67 4.60
CA LEU A 45 2.68 -9.16 5.95
C LEU A 45 3.50 -7.93 6.30
N GLU A 46 4.76 -7.84 5.87
CA GLU A 46 5.59 -6.64 6.07
C GLU A 46 5.04 -5.45 5.28
N GLU A 47 4.57 -5.66 4.04
CA GLU A 47 3.84 -4.64 3.30
C GLU A 47 2.58 -4.20 4.04
N ILE A 48 1.82 -5.15 4.60
CA ILE A 48 0.62 -4.86 5.37
C ILE A 48 0.95 -4.08 6.65
N LYS A 49 1.97 -4.52 7.39
CA LYS A 49 2.46 -3.84 8.59
C LYS A 49 2.74 -2.38 8.28
N LYS A 50 3.47 -2.17 7.20
CA LYS A 50 3.95 -0.87 6.78
C LYS A 50 2.83 0.02 6.28
N GLU A 51 1.96 -0.46 5.39
CA GLU A 51 0.89 0.38 4.84
C GLU A 51 -0.24 0.63 5.85
N TYR A 52 -0.54 -0.32 6.73
CA TYR A 52 -1.75 -0.29 7.56
C TYR A 52 -1.50 -0.14 9.07
N PHE A 53 -0.23 -0.17 9.53
CA PHE A 53 0.14 -0.11 10.94
C PHE A 53 -0.52 -1.21 11.79
N ILE A 54 -0.60 -2.41 11.24
CA ILE A 54 -1.16 -3.57 11.93
C ILE A 54 0.00 -4.41 12.45
N ASP A 55 0.12 -4.53 13.77
CA ASP A 55 1.17 -5.35 14.41
C ASP A 55 0.66 -6.73 14.85
N ASP A 56 -0.64 -6.86 15.17
CA ASP A 56 -1.27 -8.13 15.55
C ASP A 56 -2.01 -8.76 14.37
N PHE A 57 -1.29 -9.49 13.52
CA PHE A 57 -1.89 -10.14 12.36
C PHE A 57 -2.81 -11.30 12.72
N ASP A 58 -2.55 -12.00 13.83
CA ASP A 58 -3.29 -13.21 14.15
C ASP A 58 -4.73 -12.92 14.54
N ASN A 59 -4.96 -11.81 15.25
CA ASN A 59 -6.28 -11.40 15.71
C ASN A 59 -6.93 -10.30 14.88
N PHE A 60 -6.19 -9.63 13.99
CA PHE A 60 -6.76 -8.57 13.17
C PHE A 60 -7.87 -9.11 12.27
N LYS A 61 -9.09 -8.62 12.51
CA LYS A 61 -10.28 -9.00 11.75
C LYS A 61 -10.35 -8.23 10.44
N ILE A 62 -10.51 -8.97 9.35
CA ILE A 62 -10.68 -8.44 8.00
C ILE A 62 -12.16 -8.42 7.55
N SER A 63 -13.03 -9.02 8.35
CA SER A 63 -14.48 -8.99 8.19
C SER A 63 -15.14 -9.26 9.56
N ASN A 64 -16.36 -9.79 9.61
CA ASN A 64 -17.06 -10.03 10.87
C ASN A 64 -16.34 -11.06 11.76
N SER A 65 -15.89 -12.18 11.17
CA SER A 65 -15.20 -13.24 11.91
C SER A 65 -13.86 -13.70 11.31
N LEU A 66 -13.58 -13.42 10.04
CA LEU A 66 -12.29 -13.78 9.42
C LEU A 66 -11.15 -12.92 9.96
N THR A 67 -10.02 -13.56 10.22
CA THR A 67 -8.75 -12.88 10.50
C THR A 67 -7.77 -13.02 9.33
N ILE A 68 -6.68 -12.25 9.36
CA ILE A 68 -5.58 -12.39 8.39
C ILE A 68 -5.05 -13.82 8.40
N ARG A 69 -4.96 -14.43 9.58
CA ARG A 69 -4.49 -15.81 9.74
C ARG A 69 -5.39 -16.82 9.04
N ASP A 70 -6.70 -16.62 9.05
CA ASP A 70 -7.63 -17.46 8.31
C ASP A 70 -7.39 -17.34 6.80
N LEU A 71 -7.20 -16.12 6.29
CA LEU A 71 -6.87 -15.91 4.87
C LEU A 71 -5.56 -16.57 4.47
N ILE A 72 -4.51 -16.48 5.29
CA ILE A 72 -3.21 -17.12 5.03
C ILE A 72 -3.40 -18.63 4.85
N LYS A 73 -4.13 -19.29 5.76
CA LYS A 73 -4.42 -20.73 5.64
C LYS A 73 -5.12 -21.07 4.33
N VAL A 74 -6.13 -20.28 3.94
CA VAL A 74 -6.85 -20.52 2.68
C VAL A 74 -5.94 -20.27 1.48
N LYS A 75 -5.12 -19.22 1.50
CA LYS A 75 -4.14 -18.92 0.44
C LYS A 75 -3.08 -20.01 0.32
N ARG A 76 -2.56 -20.55 1.44
CA ARG A 76 -1.64 -21.71 1.45
C ARG A 76 -2.24 -22.92 0.79
N LEU A 77 -3.47 -23.28 1.18
CA LEU A 77 -4.18 -24.42 0.63
C LEU A 77 -4.22 -24.35 -0.90
N PHE A 78 -4.69 -23.23 -1.43
CA PHE A 78 -4.80 -23.05 -2.87
C PHE A 78 -3.45 -22.83 -3.55
N SER A 79 -2.45 -22.26 -2.88
CA SER A 79 -1.10 -22.11 -3.44
C SER A 79 -0.38 -23.44 -3.60
N ILE A 80 -0.48 -24.34 -2.61
CA ILE A 80 0.05 -25.71 -2.69
C ILE A 80 -0.59 -26.44 -3.87
N PHE A 81 -1.92 -26.38 -3.98
CA PHE A 81 -2.62 -27.01 -5.10
C PHE A 81 -2.36 -26.32 -6.44
N GLY A 82 -2.18 -25.00 -6.45
CA GLY A 82 -1.75 -24.22 -7.60
C GLY A 82 -0.39 -24.67 -8.12
N PHE A 83 0.56 -24.91 -7.21
CA PHE A 83 1.89 -25.41 -7.55
C PHE A 83 1.84 -26.83 -8.13
N ILE A 84 1.10 -27.75 -7.49
CA ILE A 84 0.91 -29.12 -8.00
C ILE A 84 0.26 -29.10 -9.39
N ASN A 85 -0.79 -28.29 -9.57
CA ASN A 85 -1.49 -28.11 -10.83
C ASN A 85 -0.58 -27.50 -11.90
N SER A 86 0.20 -26.46 -11.57
CA SER A 86 1.14 -25.81 -12.47
C SER A 86 2.18 -26.79 -12.99
N ASN A 87 2.83 -27.54 -12.08
CA ASN A 87 3.85 -28.51 -12.46
C ASN A 87 3.27 -29.60 -13.39
N PHE A 88 2.08 -30.11 -13.11
CA PHE A 88 1.42 -31.08 -13.99
C PHE A 88 1.12 -30.50 -15.38
N LEU A 89 0.51 -29.33 -15.44
CA LEU A 89 0.13 -28.70 -16.71
C LEU A 89 1.34 -28.24 -17.53
N PHE A 90 2.39 -27.72 -16.89
CA PHE A 90 3.63 -27.31 -17.56
C PHE A 90 4.32 -28.50 -18.23
N ASN A 91 4.38 -29.66 -17.56
CA ASN A 91 4.92 -30.88 -18.14
C ASN A 91 4.15 -31.36 -19.38
N ILE A 92 2.86 -31.04 -19.50
CA ILE A 92 2.06 -31.33 -20.70
C ILE A 92 2.39 -30.33 -21.80
N LEU A 93 2.45 -29.03 -21.46
CA LEU A 93 2.74 -27.97 -22.44
C LEU A 93 4.12 -28.12 -23.07
N ASP A 94 5.11 -28.47 -22.25
CA ASP A 94 6.50 -28.67 -22.68
C ASP A 94 6.61 -29.80 -23.71
N LYS A 95 5.83 -30.87 -23.50
CA LYS A 95 5.75 -32.01 -24.42
C LYS A 95 4.89 -31.75 -25.66
N ASP A 96 3.86 -30.92 -25.54
CA ASP A 96 2.91 -30.64 -26.60
C ASP A 96 2.30 -29.23 -26.49
N LYS A 97 2.91 -28.30 -27.22
CA LYS A 97 2.49 -26.89 -27.26
C LYS A 97 1.10 -26.69 -27.85
N THR A 98 0.56 -27.64 -28.63
CA THR A 98 -0.79 -27.53 -29.21
C THR A 98 -1.89 -27.58 -28.16
N LYS A 99 -1.60 -28.11 -26.97
CA LYS A 99 -2.54 -28.24 -25.83
C LYS A 99 -2.73 -26.97 -25.01
N ILE A 100 -2.17 -25.83 -25.43
CA ILE A 100 -2.21 -24.57 -24.67
C ILE A 100 -3.63 -24.16 -24.26
N LYS A 101 -4.63 -24.33 -25.15
CA LYS A 101 -6.04 -24.00 -24.85
C LYS A 101 -6.63 -24.90 -23.76
N ILE A 102 -6.37 -26.21 -23.82
CA ILE A 102 -6.79 -27.18 -22.80
C ILE A 102 -6.18 -26.81 -21.45
N ILE A 103 -4.90 -26.39 -21.45
CA ILE A 103 -4.19 -25.99 -20.24
C ILE A 103 -4.81 -24.74 -19.62
N TYR A 104 -5.14 -23.72 -20.42
CA TYR A 104 -5.87 -22.55 -19.91
C TYR A 104 -7.23 -22.91 -19.32
N ASN A 105 -8.01 -23.78 -19.97
CA ASN A 105 -9.28 -24.26 -19.42
C ASN A 105 -9.11 -25.03 -18.09
N SER A 106 -7.95 -25.65 -17.88
CA SER A 106 -7.63 -26.46 -16.69
C SER A 106 -7.27 -25.63 -15.45
N TRP A 107 -7.05 -24.32 -15.61
CA TRP A 107 -6.79 -23.40 -14.50
C TRP A 107 -8.08 -22.95 -13.77
N ILE A 108 -9.23 -23.09 -14.43
CA ILE A 108 -10.53 -22.78 -13.83
C ILE A 108 -11.02 -24.02 -13.07
N LYS A 109 -11.08 -23.92 -11.75
CA LYS A 109 -11.65 -24.95 -10.88
C LYS A 109 -13.14 -24.67 -10.69
N ALA A 110 -13.92 -25.73 -10.50
CA ALA A 110 -15.35 -25.65 -10.26
C ALA A 110 -15.66 -26.43 -8.99
N PHE A 111 -16.47 -25.85 -8.12
CA PHE A 111 -16.92 -26.45 -6.87
C PHE A 111 -18.40 -26.19 -6.66
N GLN A 112 -19.10 -27.20 -6.17
CA GLN A 112 -20.36 -26.95 -5.48
C GLN A 112 -20.09 -26.26 -4.14
N TYR A 113 -21.05 -25.48 -3.65
CA TYR A 113 -20.92 -24.76 -2.38
C TYR A 113 -20.46 -25.68 -1.23
N ASP A 114 -21.14 -26.81 -1.04
CA ASP A 114 -20.84 -27.73 0.05
C ASP A 114 -19.47 -28.40 -0.09
N GLN A 115 -19.01 -28.65 -1.32
CA GLN A 115 -17.67 -29.19 -1.56
C GLN A 115 -16.59 -28.19 -1.16
N LEU A 116 -16.75 -26.91 -1.56
CA LEU A 116 -15.82 -25.85 -1.18
C LEU A 116 -15.86 -25.61 0.33
N LYS A 117 -17.05 -25.58 0.93
CA LYS A 117 -17.21 -25.44 2.39
C LYS A 117 -16.51 -26.56 3.15
N VAL A 118 -16.76 -27.82 2.79
CA VAL A 118 -16.11 -28.99 3.41
C VAL A 118 -14.59 -28.91 3.25
N LEU A 119 -14.09 -28.50 2.10
CA LEU A 119 -12.67 -28.30 1.87
C LEU A 119 -12.08 -27.26 2.85
N LEU A 120 -12.73 -26.11 3.03
CA LEU A 120 -12.26 -25.02 3.89
C LEU A 120 -12.38 -25.34 5.39
N VAL A 121 -13.44 -26.05 5.81
CA VAL A 121 -13.69 -26.46 7.21
C VAL A 121 -12.56 -27.31 7.79
N ASN A 122 -11.74 -27.93 6.94
CA ASN A 122 -10.54 -28.65 7.40
C ASN A 122 -9.47 -27.74 8.03
N PHE A 123 -9.54 -26.42 7.82
CA PHE A 123 -8.48 -25.47 8.15
C PHE A 123 -8.95 -24.26 8.96
N ILE A 124 -10.21 -23.87 8.77
CA ILE A 124 -10.88 -22.75 9.44
C ILE A 124 -12.24 -23.20 9.98
N GLN A 125 -12.81 -22.44 10.92
CA GLN A 125 -14.13 -22.76 11.49
C GLN A 125 -15.24 -22.68 10.43
N GLU A 126 -16.34 -23.39 10.65
CA GLU A 126 -17.43 -23.47 9.66
C GLU A 126 -18.03 -22.11 9.32
N ASP A 127 -18.31 -21.28 10.32
CA ASP A 127 -18.89 -19.95 10.08
C ASP A 127 -17.91 -19.04 9.29
N LYS A 128 -16.61 -19.16 9.57
CA LYS A 128 -15.54 -18.50 8.81
C LYS A 128 -15.47 -19.00 7.37
N ALA A 129 -15.64 -20.29 7.13
CA ALA A 129 -15.67 -20.85 5.78
C ALA A 129 -16.86 -20.32 4.98
N LYS A 130 -18.05 -20.26 5.59
CA LYS A 130 -19.25 -19.68 4.98
C LYS A 130 -19.04 -18.20 4.66
N GLU A 131 -18.49 -17.46 5.61
CA GLU A 131 -18.15 -16.03 5.43
C GLU A 131 -17.14 -15.84 4.31
N PHE A 132 -16.06 -16.62 4.26
CA PHE A 132 -15.07 -16.56 3.19
C PHE A 132 -15.70 -16.76 1.81
N ILE A 133 -16.51 -17.81 1.64
CA ILE A 133 -17.16 -18.06 0.36
C ILE A 133 -18.06 -16.88 -0.02
N SER A 134 -18.81 -16.32 0.92
CA SER A 134 -19.67 -15.15 0.68
C SER A 134 -18.86 -13.90 0.32
N GLU A 135 -17.80 -13.60 1.08
CA GLU A 135 -17.02 -12.37 0.92
C GLU A 135 -16.18 -12.35 -0.35
N PHE A 136 -15.58 -13.47 -0.74
CA PHE A 136 -14.71 -13.51 -1.92
C PHE A 136 -15.45 -13.90 -3.21
N SER A 137 -16.78 -13.98 -3.17
CA SER A 137 -17.60 -14.31 -4.33
C SER A 137 -18.20 -13.10 -5.02
N TRP A 138 -17.98 -13.06 -6.33
CA TRP A 138 -18.74 -12.24 -7.25
C TRP A 138 -20.02 -12.96 -7.63
N LEU A 139 -21.15 -12.27 -7.47
CA LEU A 139 -22.47 -12.80 -7.80
C LEU A 139 -22.92 -12.19 -9.14
N LEU A 140 -23.25 -13.02 -10.13
CA LEU A 140 -23.78 -12.54 -11.41
C LEU A 140 -25.01 -11.62 -11.24
N LYS A 141 -25.88 -11.97 -10.29
CA LYS A 141 -27.12 -11.23 -9.99
C LYS A 141 -26.87 -9.86 -9.32
N SER A 142 -25.65 -9.54 -8.91
CA SER A 142 -25.36 -8.30 -8.20
C SER A 142 -25.33 -7.04 -9.09
N ASN A 143 -25.39 -7.18 -10.43
CA ASN A 143 -25.20 -6.10 -11.41
C ASN A 143 -23.93 -5.26 -11.20
N LYS A 144 -22.95 -5.78 -10.44
CA LYS A 144 -21.64 -5.16 -10.25
C LYS A 144 -20.68 -5.64 -11.34
N LYS A 145 -19.75 -4.77 -11.71
CA LYS A 145 -18.64 -5.13 -12.60
C LYS A 145 -17.89 -6.35 -12.01
N LEU A 146 -17.55 -7.31 -12.87
CA LEU A 146 -16.73 -8.45 -12.48
C LEU A 146 -15.33 -7.95 -12.08
N ASP A 147 -15.00 -8.11 -10.80
CA ASP A 147 -13.70 -7.80 -10.23
C ASP A 147 -13.08 -9.10 -9.68
N LEU A 148 -12.21 -9.71 -10.48
CA LEU A 148 -11.54 -10.95 -10.13
C LEU A 148 -10.37 -10.75 -9.16
N GLN A 149 -9.93 -9.51 -8.91
CA GLN A 149 -8.90 -9.23 -7.92
C GLN A 149 -9.51 -9.24 -6.52
N SER A 150 -10.65 -8.56 -6.32
CA SER A 150 -11.30 -8.49 -5.01
C SER A 150 -12.25 -9.65 -4.72
N THR A 151 -12.87 -10.21 -5.75
CA THR A 151 -13.85 -11.32 -5.64
C THR A 151 -13.51 -12.44 -6.62
N PRO A 152 -12.42 -13.19 -6.38
CA PRO A 152 -11.91 -14.19 -7.31
C PRO A 152 -12.79 -15.44 -7.45
N LEU A 153 -13.76 -15.67 -6.55
CA LEU A 153 -14.75 -16.73 -6.71
C LEU A 153 -15.90 -16.19 -7.56
N ILE A 154 -16.27 -16.87 -8.64
CA ILE A 154 -17.37 -16.49 -9.52
C ILE A 154 -18.54 -17.41 -9.22
N HIS A 155 -19.62 -16.87 -8.67
CA HIS A 155 -20.84 -17.62 -8.40
C HIS A 155 -21.84 -17.43 -9.56
N LEU A 156 -22.05 -18.52 -10.29
CA LEU A 156 -23.11 -18.66 -11.29
C LEU A 156 -24.17 -19.61 -10.69
N ASP A 157 -24.19 -20.86 -11.12
CA ASP A 157 -24.90 -21.96 -10.45
C ASP A 157 -23.98 -22.70 -9.47
N ASP A 158 -22.73 -22.91 -9.90
CA ASP A 158 -21.61 -23.40 -9.08
C ASP A 158 -20.62 -22.25 -8.81
N TYR A 159 -19.61 -22.54 -7.99
CA TYR A 159 -18.49 -21.64 -7.72
C TYR A 159 -17.32 -21.96 -8.64
N TYR A 160 -16.96 -20.99 -9.47
CA TYR A 160 -15.83 -21.07 -10.38
C TYR A 160 -14.66 -20.27 -9.83
N PHE A 161 -13.47 -20.81 -9.99
CA PHE A 161 -12.29 -20.33 -9.31
C PHE A 161 -11.08 -20.36 -10.25
N PRO A 162 -10.70 -19.21 -10.84
CA PRO A 162 -9.46 -19.08 -11.58
C PRO A 162 -8.29 -19.17 -10.58
N LEU A 163 -7.76 -20.39 -10.40
CA LEU A 163 -6.82 -20.70 -9.33
C LEU A 163 -5.55 -19.83 -9.40
N ASN A 164 -5.08 -19.53 -10.61
CA ASN A 164 -3.94 -18.66 -10.82
C ASN A 164 -4.21 -17.22 -10.36
N ILE A 165 -5.40 -16.66 -10.65
CA ILE A 165 -5.72 -15.30 -10.22
C ILE A 165 -5.80 -15.25 -8.69
N PHE A 166 -6.47 -16.24 -8.09
CA PHE A 166 -6.63 -16.29 -6.65
C PHE A 166 -5.29 -16.29 -5.89
N ILE A 167 -4.37 -17.20 -6.24
CA ILE A 167 -3.10 -17.37 -5.50
C ILE A 167 -2.22 -16.12 -5.57
N PHE A 168 -2.35 -15.33 -6.65
CA PHE A 168 -1.59 -14.09 -6.85
C PHE A 168 -2.37 -12.83 -6.43
N SER A 169 -3.63 -12.96 -6.01
CA SER A 169 -4.41 -11.82 -5.53
C SER A 169 -3.98 -11.43 -4.11
N ASN A 170 -3.86 -10.13 -3.86
CA ASN A 170 -3.71 -9.58 -2.50
C ASN A 170 -5.09 -9.53 -1.82
N LEU A 171 -5.58 -10.72 -1.42
CA LEU A 171 -6.87 -10.88 -0.74
C LEU A 171 -6.93 -10.04 0.54
N PHE A 172 -5.79 -9.94 1.19
CA PHE A 172 -5.35 -8.88 2.09
C PHE A 172 -6.07 -7.54 1.91
N ARG A 173 -5.39 -6.75 1.10
CA ARG A 173 -5.65 -5.38 0.75
C ARG A 173 -7.02 -5.22 0.10
N ASN A 174 -7.41 -6.18 -0.74
CA ASN A 174 -8.68 -6.11 -1.45
C ASN A 174 -9.87 -6.22 -0.49
N THR A 175 -9.75 -7.02 0.57
CA THR A 175 -10.78 -7.10 1.60
C THR A 175 -10.87 -5.80 2.38
N ILE A 176 -9.73 -5.22 2.78
CA ILE A 176 -9.73 -3.92 3.48
C ILE A 176 -10.43 -2.86 2.64
N PHE A 177 -10.07 -2.76 1.36
CA PHE A 177 -10.65 -1.78 0.46
C PHE A 177 -12.16 -2.01 0.27
N LYS A 178 -12.55 -3.24 -0.08
CA LYS A 178 -13.95 -3.63 -0.33
C LYS A 178 -14.84 -3.39 0.90
N ASN A 179 -14.36 -3.78 2.08
CA ASN A 179 -15.09 -3.65 3.34
C ASN A 179 -14.97 -2.24 3.94
N LYS A 180 -14.27 -1.32 3.25
CA LYS A 180 -13.98 0.04 3.73
C LYS A 180 -13.39 0.05 5.13
N ILE A 181 -12.61 -0.98 5.44
CA ILE A 181 -11.91 -1.07 6.71
C ILE A 181 -10.88 0.03 6.72
N ARG A 182 -10.93 0.85 7.78
CA ARG A 182 -9.93 1.87 8.06
C ARG A 182 -9.16 1.38 9.28
N PRO A 183 -7.96 0.80 9.12
CA PRO A 183 -7.24 0.22 10.25
C PRO A 183 -7.03 1.20 11.40
N HIS A 184 -6.77 2.49 11.12
CA HIS A 184 -6.72 3.54 12.14
C HIS A 184 -8.01 3.69 12.96
N ASN A 185 -9.20 3.49 12.37
CA ASN A 185 -10.47 3.52 13.11
C ASN A 185 -10.62 2.31 14.04
N ILE A 186 -10.10 1.15 13.62
CA ILE A 186 -10.14 -0.08 14.43
C ILE A 186 -9.13 0.01 15.57
N LEU A 187 -7.93 0.50 15.28
CA LEU A 187 -6.83 0.68 16.22
C LEU A 187 -7.00 1.94 17.09
N LYS A 188 -7.97 2.81 16.77
CA LYS A 188 -8.31 4.07 17.45
C LYS A 188 -7.16 5.08 17.59
N ASN A 189 -6.12 4.97 16.76
CA ASN A 189 -5.00 5.89 16.74
C ASN A 189 -4.72 6.34 15.30
N ASP A 190 -4.64 7.65 15.05
CA ASP A 190 -3.98 8.16 13.83
C ASP A 190 -2.47 8.04 14.01
N ASN A 191 -1.96 6.86 13.70
CA ASN A 191 -0.55 6.55 13.83
C ASN A 191 0.34 7.47 12.97
N ILE A 192 -0.16 8.05 11.87
CA ILE A 192 0.68 8.92 11.03
C ILE A 192 0.95 10.23 11.76
N SER A 193 -0.10 10.96 12.16
CA SER A 193 0.03 12.25 12.84
C SER A 193 0.75 12.12 14.18
N MET A 194 0.45 11.06 14.96
CA MET A 194 1.12 10.81 16.24
C MET A 194 2.62 10.57 16.06
N ASN A 195 3.04 9.71 15.13
CA ASN A 195 4.46 9.43 14.91
C ASN A 195 5.23 10.68 14.45
N ILE A 196 4.62 11.52 13.61
CA ILE A 196 5.20 12.79 13.18
C ILE A 196 5.32 13.76 14.37
N TYR A 197 4.25 13.87 15.17
CA TYR A 197 4.25 14.67 16.39
C TYR A 197 5.36 14.24 17.35
N GLU A 198 5.44 12.96 17.69
CA GLU A 198 6.44 12.44 18.64
C GLU A 198 7.88 12.66 18.14
N THR A 199 8.11 12.40 16.84
CA THR A 199 9.44 12.60 16.24
C THR A 199 9.84 14.07 16.25
N LEU A 200 8.94 14.98 15.87
CA LEU A 200 9.20 16.42 15.95
C LEU A 200 9.38 16.87 17.41
N LYS A 201 8.54 16.39 18.33
CA LYS A 201 8.57 16.78 19.75
C LYS A 201 9.85 16.33 20.45
N SER A 202 10.45 15.22 20.01
CA SER A 202 11.73 14.75 20.53
C SER A 202 12.90 15.68 20.16
N ASN A 203 12.76 16.47 19.09
CA ASN A 203 13.79 17.38 18.57
C ASN A 203 13.47 18.87 18.84
N PHE A 204 12.19 19.23 18.98
CA PHE A 204 11.74 20.62 19.06
C PHE A 204 10.67 20.84 20.12
N ASN A 205 10.73 21.99 20.80
CA ASN A 205 9.83 22.31 21.90
C ASN A 205 8.41 22.71 21.44
N ASN A 206 8.31 23.49 20.36
CA ASN A 206 7.06 24.10 19.91
C ASN A 206 6.40 23.23 18.84
N VAL A 207 5.83 22.10 19.29
CA VAL A 207 5.12 21.13 18.45
C VAL A 207 3.80 20.78 19.14
N ALA A 208 2.72 20.76 18.37
CA ALA A 208 1.37 20.42 18.81
C ALA A 208 0.65 19.58 17.75
N MET A 209 -0.37 18.84 18.19
CA MET A 209 -1.16 17.92 17.35
C MET A 209 -2.65 18.18 17.61
N GLU A 210 -3.50 17.95 16.61
CA GLU A 210 -4.97 18.11 16.67
C GLU A 210 -5.43 19.49 17.20
N VAL A 211 -4.75 20.56 16.78
CA VAL A 211 -5.08 21.93 17.22
C VAL A 211 -6.30 22.43 16.46
N LYS A 212 -7.44 22.50 17.11
CA LYS A 212 -8.69 22.99 16.50
C LYS A 212 -8.68 24.50 16.30
N PHE A 213 -9.24 24.95 15.20
CA PHE A 213 -9.47 26.37 14.92
C PHE A 213 -10.89 26.65 14.43
N ASN A 214 -11.39 27.81 14.83
CA ASN A 214 -12.61 28.40 14.29
C ASN A 214 -12.40 29.92 14.25
N LYS A 215 -12.10 30.46 13.07
CA LYS A 215 -11.80 31.89 12.90
C LYS A 215 -12.30 32.39 11.55
N ASN A 216 -13.02 33.51 11.55
CA ASN A 216 -13.50 34.19 10.33
C ASN A 216 -14.19 33.24 9.33
N GLY A 217 -15.00 32.30 9.82
CA GLY A 217 -15.72 31.32 9.00
C GLY A 217 -14.90 30.10 8.57
N TYR A 218 -13.60 30.07 8.84
CA TYR A 218 -12.76 28.89 8.67
C TYR A 218 -12.84 28.01 9.91
N VAL A 219 -13.21 26.74 9.72
CA VAL A 219 -13.27 25.72 10.77
C VAL A 219 -12.47 24.51 10.33
N GLY A 220 -11.69 23.97 11.25
CA GLY A 220 -10.88 22.78 11.03
C GLY A 220 -9.92 22.54 12.18
N ASP A 221 -8.89 21.78 11.90
CA ASP A 221 -7.82 21.39 12.79
C ASP A 221 -6.49 21.33 12.05
N PHE A 222 -5.40 21.54 12.78
CA PHE A 222 -4.06 21.21 12.33
C PHE A 222 -3.75 19.81 12.82
N ASP A 223 -3.54 18.84 11.91
CA ASP A 223 -3.16 17.48 12.31
C ASP A 223 -1.87 17.54 13.12
N VAL A 224 -0.80 18.13 12.56
CA VAL A 224 0.41 18.50 13.30
C VAL A 224 0.86 19.90 12.91
N ILE A 225 1.19 20.73 13.90
CA ILE A 225 1.75 22.06 13.71
C ILE A 225 3.02 22.21 14.55
N ALA A 226 4.05 22.84 13.97
CA ALA A 226 5.30 23.14 14.67
C ALA A 226 5.77 24.56 14.36
N TYR A 227 6.42 25.21 15.33
CA TYR A 227 7.07 26.51 15.14
C TYR A 227 8.57 26.39 15.44
N ILE A 228 9.39 26.40 14.41
CA ILE A 228 10.83 26.11 14.46
C ILE A 228 11.56 27.15 13.63
N ASP A 229 12.56 27.81 14.21
CA ASP A 229 13.44 28.77 13.52
C ASP A 229 12.69 29.81 12.65
N ASN A 230 11.64 30.40 13.23
CA ASN A 230 10.79 31.40 12.58
C ASN A 230 9.95 30.88 11.39
N VAL A 231 9.73 29.57 11.34
CA VAL A 231 8.88 28.91 10.34
C VAL A 231 7.79 28.13 11.06
N ILE A 232 6.54 28.31 10.63
CA ILE A 232 5.42 27.46 11.00
C ILE A 232 5.31 26.33 9.98
N TYR A 233 5.50 25.10 10.43
CA TYR A 233 5.27 23.90 9.65
C TYR A 233 3.88 23.35 9.94
N ILE A 234 3.14 23.04 8.88
CA ILE A 234 1.83 22.39 8.96
C ILE A 234 1.91 21.08 8.22
N PHE A 235 1.61 20.00 8.92
CA PHE A 235 1.50 18.67 8.34
C PHE A 235 0.04 18.23 8.36
N GLU A 236 -0.47 17.84 7.20
CA GLU A 236 -1.78 17.20 7.05
C GLU A 236 -1.54 15.74 6.69
N SER A 237 -2.14 14.80 7.40
CA SER A 237 -1.89 13.37 7.25
C SER A 237 -3.06 12.68 6.55
N LYS A 238 -2.76 11.91 5.50
CA LYS A 238 -3.72 11.00 4.87
C LYS A 238 -3.17 9.59 4.84
N ASN A 239 -3.81 8.71 5.61
CA ASN A 239 -3.60 7.28 5.50
C ASN A 239 -4.27 6.78 4.20
N THR A 240 -3.45 6.60 3.17
CA THR A 240 -3.89 6.23 1.81
C THR A 240 -3.45 4.81 1.50
N LEU A 241 -4.21 4.12 0.65
CA LEU A 241 -3.82 2.81 0.13
C LEU A 241 -3.20 2.96 -1.25
N THR A 242 -2.21 2.13 -1.56
CA THR A 242 -1.68 2.08 -2.92
C THR A 242 -2.83 1.64 -3.84
N PRO A 243 -3.22 2.45 -4.84
CA PRO A 243 -4.34 2.11 -5.71
C PRO A 243 -3.95 0.95 -6.63
N SER A 244 -4.86 0.00 -6.75
CA SER A 244 -4.76 -1.18 -7.62
C SER A 244 -5.45 -0.97 -8.96
N ASP A 245 -6.34 0.03 -9.06
CA ASP A 245 -7.04 0.38 -10.29
C ASP A 245 -7.22 1.90 -10.48
N LEU A 246 -7.80 2.27 -11.64
CA LEU A 246 -8.06 3.67 -12.00
C LEU A 246 -9.14 4.33 -11.12
N HIS A 247 -10.06 3.56 -10.55
CA HIS A 247 -11.12 4.10 -9.70
C HIS A 247 -10.52 4.53 -8.35
N GLU A 248 -9.72 3.67 -7.75
CA GLU A 248 -8.96 3.94 -6.53
C GLU A 248 -7.92 5.04 -6.72
N LEU A 249 -7.28 5.10 -7.89
CA LEU A 249 -6.36 6.18 -8.23
C LEU A 249 -7.09 7.53 -8.24
N ARG A 250 -8.30 7.58 -8.80
CA ARG A 250 -9.14 8.81 -8.80
C ARG A 250 -9.54 9.23 -7.40
N THR A 251 -9.90 8.28 -6.53
CA THR A 251 -10.16 8.54 -5.11
C THR A 251 -8.90 9.11 -4.45
N THR A 252 -7.74 8.51 -4.68
CA THR A 252 -6.48 9.00 -4.09
C THR A 252 -6.16 10.42 -4.55
N TYR A 253 -6.36 10.72 -5.83
CA TYR A 253 -6.17 12.07 -6.35
C TYR A 253 -7.19 13.07 -5.79
N LYS A 254 -8.49 12.79 -5.86
CA LYS A 254 -9.53 13.75 -5.48
C LYS A 254 -9.67 13.90 -3.96
N ASP A 255 -9.81 12.78 -3.26
CA ASP A 255 -10.24 12.77 -1.86
C ASP A 255 -9.07 12.90 -0.89
N ASN A 256 -7.85 12.53 -1.30
CA ASN A 256 -6.67 12.64 -0.44
C ASN A 256 -5.77 13.81 -0.85
N LEU A 257 -5.35 13.87 -2.12
CA LEU A 257 -4.43 14.91 -2.58
C LEU A 257 -5.10 16.29 -2.67
N ILE A 258 -6.16 16.44 -3.48
CA ILE A 258 -6.82 17.74 -3.67
C ILE A 258 -7.50 18.23 -2.38
N HIS A 259 -8.20 17.35 -1.68
CA HIS A 259 -8.81 17.72 -0.39
C HIS A 259 -7.76 18.11 0.66
N GLY A 260 -6.66 17.36 0.78
CA GLY A 260 -5.58 17.68 1.71
C GLY A 260 -4.94 19.04 1.42
N PHE A 261 -4.71 19.37 0.15
CA PHE A 261 -4.27 20.72 -0.24
C PHE A 261 -5.27 21.80 0.17
N ASN A 262 -6.57 21.59 -0.06
CA ASN A 262 -7.58 22.55 0.39
C ASN A 262 -7.59 22.75 1.91
N GLN A 263 -7.32 21.70 2.70
CA GLN A 263 -7.18 21.82 4.17
C GLN A 263 -5.95 22.65 4.55
N LEU A 264 -4.80 22.37 3.91
CA LEU A 264 -3.58 23.15 4.12
C LEU A 264 -3.76 24.63 3.73
N SER A 265 -4.45 24.93 2.64
CA SER A 265 -4.77 26.31 2.24
C SER A 265 -5.64 27.03 3.28
N LYS A 266 -6.62 26.33 3.88
CA LYS A 266 -7.42 26.89 4.99
C LYS A 266 -6.56 27.19 6.20
N CYS A 267 -5.69 26.25 6.59
CA CYS A 267 -4.77 26.42 7.72
C CYS A 267 -3.86 27.63 7.52
N LYS A 268 -3.28 27.78 6.32
CA LYS A 268 -2.43 28.92 5.96
C LYS A 268 -3.19 30.24 6.01
N THR A 269 -4.42 30.28 5.50
CA THR A 269 -5.28 31.47 5.58
C THR A 269 -5.55 31.88 7.03
N VAL A 270 -5.83 30.92 7.92
CA VAL A 270 -6.10 31.20 9.34
C VAL A 270 -4.86 31.70 10.07
N LEU A 271 -3.68 31.17 9.77
CA LEU A 271 -2.41 31.67 10.31
C LEU A 271 -2.06 33.09 9.81
N GLY A 272 -2.60 33.52 8.68
CA GLY A 272 -2.47 34.90 8.20
C GLY A 272 -3.29 35.93 9.00
N ILE A 273 -4.07 35.50 10.00
CA ILE A 273 -4.89 36.38 10.85
C ILE A 273 -4.15 36.65 12.16
N ASP A 274 -3.71 37.90 12.39
CA ASP A 274 -2.97 38.31 13.60
C ASP A 274 -3.65 37.92 14.91
N SER A 275 -4.98 38.06 14.96
CA SER A 275 -5.75 37.68 16.15
C SER A 275 -5.70 36.18 16.42
N TYR A 276 -5.61 35.34 15.38
CA TYR A 276 -5.43 33.90 15.56
C TYR A 276 -4.02 33.56 16.02
N ILE A 277 -2.97 34.24 15.53
CA ILE A 277 -1.60 34.06 16.04
C ILE A 277 -1.51 34.38 17.52
N LYS A 278 -2.20 35.44 17.98
CA LYS A 278 -2.33 35.74 19.42
C LYS A 278 -3.03 34.62 20.18
N ASP A 279 -4.14 34.11 19.66
CA ASP A 279 -4.87 32.99 20.25
C ASP A 279 -3.96 31.74 20.34
N LEU A 280 -3.19 31.44 19.29
CA LEU A 280 -2.28 30.31 19.21
C LEU A 280 -1.12 30.44 20.20
N ASN A 281 -0.47 31.60 20.28
CA ASN A 281 0.57 31.90 21.26
C ASN A 281 0.05 31.71 22.70
N ASN A 282 -1.16 32.18 23.00
CA ASN A 282 -1.77 32.03 24.32
C ASN A 282 -2.09 30.57 24.64
N ASN A 283 -2.70 29.84 23.69
CA ASN A 283 -3.16 28.47 23.89
C ASN A 283 -1.99 27.47 23.99
N LEU A 284 -0.99 27.61 23.11
CA LEU A 284 0.15 26.69 23.02
C LEU A 284 1.37 27.17 23.83
N LYS A 285 1.30 28.39 24.39
CA LYS A 285 2.44 29.06 25.08
C LYS A 285 3.65 29.21 24.16
N TRP A 286 3.40 29.49 22.89
CA TRP A 286 4.45 29.76 21.91
C TRP A 286 4.75 31.26 21.84
N ASN A 287 5.94 31.57 21.33
CA ASN A 287 6.37 32.94 21.05
C ASN A 287 6.60 33.10 19.55
N ILE A 288 5.54 32.95 18.76
CA ILE A 288 5.58 33.17 17.31
C ILE A 288 5.88 34.65 17.06
N ALA A 289 6.92 34.94 16.27
CA ALA A 289 7.32 36.29 15.91
C ALA A 289 6.29 36.96 15.00
N SER A 290 6.38 38.29 14.83
CA SER A 290 5.48 39.03 13.92
C SER A 290 5.71 38.69 12.45
N GLU A 291 6.93 38.37 12.07
CA GLU A 291 7.30 37.94 10.72
C GLU A 291 7.72 36.48 10.79
N PHE A 292 7.03 35.60 10.07
CA PHE A 292 7.35 34.17 10.01
C PHE A 292 7.03 33.63 8.61
N LYS A 293 7.59 32.48 8.27
CA LYS A 293 7.23 31.73 7.06
C LYS A 293 6.24 30.62 7.39
N ILE A 294 5.45 30.21 6.42
CA ILE A 294 4.57 29.04 6.53
C ILE A 294 4.98 28.03 5.48
N VAL A 295 5.34 26.82 5.93
CA VAL A 295 5.63 25.67 5.07
C VAL A 295 4.56 24.62 5.32
N THR A 296 4.04 24.06 4.24
CA THR A 296 2.93 23.10 4.31
C THR A 296 3.28 21.79 3.64
N CYS A 297 2.95 20.68 4.31
CA CYS A 297 3.30 19.34 3.85
C CYS A 297 2.09 18.40 4.00
N LEU A 298 1.57 17.91 2.89
CA LEU A 298 0.66 16.78 2.87
C LEU A 298 1.47 15.49 2.98
N ILE A 299 1.18 14.70 4.00
CA ILE A 299 1.79 13.42 4.26
C ILE A 299 0.86 12.33 3.75
N LEU A 300 1.35 11.48 2.85
CA LEU A 300 0.63 10.31 2.37
C LEU A 300 1.26 9.03 2.93
N GLY A 301 0.43 8.06 3.32
CA GLY A 301 0.91 6.71 3.66
C GLY A 301 1.65 6.00 2.52
N THR A 302 1.40 6.39 1.27
CA THR A 302 1.98 5.79 0.05
C THR A 302 3.01 6.69 -0.61
N ARG A 303 3.77 6.13 -1.57
CA ARG A 303 4.76 6.88 -2.37
C ARG A 303 4.22 7.50 -3.65
N LEU A 304 2.93 7.31 -3.98
CA LEU A 304 2.36 7.62 -5.30
C LEU A 304 2.48 9.10 -5.74
N TYR A 305 2.63 10.03 -4.79
CA TYR A 305 2.84 11.46 -5.05
C TYR A 305 4.05 12.01 -4.30
N ASN A 306 4.99 11.15 -3.89
CA ASN A 306 6.13 11.60 -3.10
C ASN A 306 6.97 12.63 -3.89
N GLY A 307 7.27 13.77 -3.27
CA GLY A 307 7.97 14.88 -3.90
C GLY A 307 7.12 15.75 -4.84
N TYR A 308 5.83 15.43 -5.03
CA TYR A 308 4.91 16.28 -5.79
C TYR A 308 4.65 17.61 -5.05
N THR A 309 4.31 18.65 -5.81
CA THR A 309 3.86 19.95 -5.30
C THR A 309 2.95 20.62 -6.32
N ASN A 310 1.97 21.40 -5.85
CA ASN A 310 1.20 22.31 -6.69
C ASN A 310 1.82 23.73 -6.75
N GLY A 311 3.04 23.91 -6.23
CA GLY A 311 3.72 25.20 -6.10
C GLY A 311 3.52 25.87 -4.74
N GLU A 312 2.56 25.42 -3.94
CA GLU A 312 2.26 25.99 -2.61
C GLU A 312 2.33 24.95 -1.48
N HIS A 313 1.85 23.75 -1.76
CA HIS A 313 1.80 22.62 -0.83
C HIS A 313 2.72 21.52 -1.34
N HIS A 314 3.44 20.88 -0.41
CA HIS A 314 4.41 19.84 -0.72
C HIS A 314 3.87 18.47 -0.30
N VAL A 315 4.19 17.42 -1.04
CA VAL A 315 3.78 16.05 -0.68
C VAL A 315 4.98 15.23 -0.28
N ARG A 316 4.89 14.55 0.87
CA ARG A 316 5.90 13.58 1.32
C ARG A 316 5.25 12.26 1.68
N SER A 317 5.95 11.17 1.43
CA SER A 317 5.55 9.87 1.95
C SER A 317 5.90 9.78 3.44
N PHE A 318 5.01 9.18 4.23
CA PHE A 318 5.14 9.10 5.69
C PHE A 318 6.50 8.53 6.13
N TYR A 319 6.87 7.36 5.64
CA TYR A 319 8.11 6.70 6.06
C TYR A 319 9.37 7.46 5.67
N GLU A 320 9.36 8.14 4.53
CA GLU A 320 10.51 8.94 4.10
C GLU A 320 10.66 10.18 4.97
N LEU A 321 9.56 10.89 5.24
CA LEU A 321 9.58 12.04 6.13
C LEU A 321 9.96 11.63 7.55
N LEU A 322 9.41 10.54 8.08
CA LEU A 322 9.72 10.05 9.41
C LEU A 322 11.21 9.69 9.54
N ASN A 323 11.76 8.97 8.56
CA ASN A 323 13.18 8.61 8.54
C ASN A 323 14.06 9.87 8.47
N PHE A 324 13.71 10.82 7.60
CA PHE A 324 14.39 12.11 7.53
C PHE A 324 14.34 12.86 8.88
N LEU A 325 13.18 12.96 9.53
CA LEU A 325 13.02 13.68 10.79
C LEU A 325 13.71 12.97 11.98
N ASN A 326 13.88 11.66 11.91
CA ASN A 326 14.40 10.86 13.03
C ASN A 326 15.93 10.72 12.98
N ASN A 327 16.52 10.56 11.79
CA ASN A 327 17.96 10.34 11.67
C ASN A 327 18.63 11.00 10.46
N GLY A 328 17.87 11.60 9.53
CA GLY A 328 18.43 12.26 8.35
C GLY A 328 19.15 11.33 7.36
N LYS A 329 19.13 10.01 7.55
CA LYS A 329 20.01 9.09 6.82
C LYS A 329 19.31 8.38 5.68
N ILE A 330 19.99 8.24 4.56
CA ILE A 330 19.57 7.39 3.44
C ILE A 330 20.66 6.37 3.17
N ILE A 331 20.25 5.13 2.91
CA ILE A 331 21.15 4.07 2.46
C ILE A 331 21.00 3.95 0.94
N ASN A 332 22.11 4.10 0.21
CA ASN A 332 22.12 3.95 -1.24
C ASN A 332 22.11 2.46 -1.66
N GLY A 333 21.98 2.19 -2.96
CA GLY A 333 22.01 0.82 -3.52
C GLY A 333 23.33 0.07 -3.31
N LEU A 334 24.37 0.74 -2.82
CA LEU A 334 25.68 0.17 -2.46
C LEU A 334 25.86 -0.02 -0.94
N ASN A 335 24.80 0.14 -0.15
CA ASN A 335 24.83 0.13 1.33
C ASN A 335 25.68 1.25 1.96
N GLU A 336 25.94 2.34 1.24
CA GLU A 336 26.59 3.52 1.82
C GLU A 336 25.52 4.44 2.43
N GLU A 337 25.86 5.01 3.58
CA GLU A 337 25.01 5.95 4.28
C GLU A 337 25.31 7.37 3.83
N VAL A 338 24.26 8.12 3.48
CA VAL A 338 24.31 9.55 3.20
C VAL A 338 23.50 10.30 4.24
N ASN A 339 24.10 11.31 4.86
CA ASN A 339 23.42 12.17 5.81
C ASN A 339 22.79 13.38 5.08
N LEU A 340 21.49 13.57 5.24
CA LEU A 340 20.73 14.69 4.69
C LEU A 340 20.65 15.88 5.65
N TRP A 341 20.97 15.68 6.93
CA TRP A 341 21.10 16.80 7.85
C TRP A 341 22.46 17.45 7.67
N GLU A 342 22.49 18.77 7.83
CA GLU A 342 23.73 19.53 7.78
C GLU A 342 24.67 19.18 8.96
N ASN A 343 24.11 18.77 10.10
CA ASN A 343 24.84 18.46 11.32
C ASN A 343 24.27 17.21 12.03
N ASP A 344 24.88 16.82 13.16
CA ASP A 344 24.45 15.68 13.99
C ASP A 344 23.02 15.81 14.55
N LYS A 345 22.47 17.03 14.56
CA LYS A 345 21.11 17.32 15.04
C LYS A 345 20.34 18.06 13.96
N ILE A 346 19.09 17.64 13.78
CA ILE A 346 18.16 18.30 12.86
C ILE A 346 17.88 19.74 13.29
N THR A 347 17.86 20.63 12.31
CA THR A 347 17.52 22.06 12.46
C THR A 347 16.25 22.40 11.68
N GLY A 348 15.69 23.60 11.92
CA GLY A 348 14.60 24.10 11.08
C GLY A 348 15.03 24.32 9.63
N ASN A 349 16.29 24.62 9.37
CA ASN A 349 16.83 24.76 8.01
C ASN A 349 16.81 23.43 7.25
N ASP A 350 17.15 22.32 7.91
CA ASP A 350 17.09 20.97 7.31
C ASP A 350 15.66 20.65 6.87
N ILE A 351 14.67 20.89 7.74
CA ILE A 351 13.25 20.65 7.44
C ILE A 351 12.79 21.56 6.29
N TYR A 352 13.15 22.84 6.33
CA TYR A 352 12.84 23.79 5.27
C TYR A 352 13.40 23.33 3.93
N ASN A 353 14.67 22.91 3.91
CA ASN A 353 15.34 22.44 2.70
C ASN A 353 14.71 21.16 2.15
N PHE A 354 14.40 20.22 3.04
CA PHE A 354 13.79 18.94 2.66
C PHE A 354 12.37 19.11 2.12
N ILE A 355 11.55 19.99 2.70
CA ILE A 355 10.14 20.18 2.31
C ILE A 355 9.99 21.23 1.21
N GLU A 356 10.34 22.48 1.51
CA GLU A 356 10.09 23.66 0.67
C GLU A 356 11.05 23.68 -0.53
N ASN A 357 12.36 23.66 -0.26
CA ASN A 357 13.36 23.69 -1.34
C ASN A 357 13.45 22.35 -2.09
N ARG A 358 12.90 21.27 -1.51
CA ARG A 358 12.89 19.93 -2.11
C ARG A 358 14.31 19.45 -2.43
N SER A 359 15.29 19.76 -1.59
CA SER A 359 16.72 19.51 -1.85
C SER A 359 16.98 18.06 -2.28
N PHE A 360 16.38 17.10 -1.58
CA PHE A 360 16.45 15.68 -1.91
C PHE A 360 15.64 15.30 -3.17
N HIS A 361 14.35 15.64 -3.22
CA HIS A 361 13.47 15.23 -4.32
C HIS A 361 13.85 15.82 -5.66
N GLN A 362 14.45 17.02 -5.69
CA GLN A 362 14.95 17.61 -6.93
C GLN A 362 16.03 16.73 -7.58
N LEU A 363 16.86 16.03 -6.79
CA LEU A 363 17.87 15.11 -7.32
C LEU A 363 17.22 13.92 -7.99
N ILE A 364 16.20 13.35 -7.35
CA ILE A 364 15.39 12.26 -7.94
C ILE A 364 14.82 12.71 -9.29
N TYR A 365 14.17 13.89 -9.33
CA TYR A 365 13.57 14.39 -10.57
C TYR A 365 14.58 14.70 -11.67
N LYS A 366 15.75 15.25 -11.32
CA LYS A 366 16.84 15.50 -12.28
C LYS A 366 17.43 14.21 -12.86
N SER A 367 17.36 13.12 -12.09
CA SER A 367 17.86 11.81 -12.48
C SER A 367 16.92 11.05 -13.40
N PHE A 368 15.72 11.58 -13.69
CA PHE A 368 14.84 11.00 -14.70
C PHE A 368 15.23 11.47 -16.10
N SER A 369 15.49 10.52 -16.98
CA SER A 369 15.67 10.78 -18.41
C SER A 369 14.36 10.54 -19.16
N THR A 370 14.10 11.37 -20.19
CA THR A 370 12.94 11.13 -21.08
C THR A 370 13.25 9.94 -21.99
N GLN A 371 12.33 8.98 -22.04
CA GLN A 371 12.34 7.90 -23.01
C GLN A 371 11.11 7.95 -23.91
N ILE A 372 11.27 7.50 -25.15
CA ILE A 372 10.16 7.30 -26.08
C ILE A 372 10.04 5.80 -26.31
N ASN A 373 8.99 5.20 -25.75
CA ASN A 373 8.71 3.79 -25.95
C ASN A 373 7.84 3.60 -27.18
N GLN A 374 8.26 2.72 -28.06
CA GLN A 374 7.54 2.35 -29.27
C GLN A 374 7.19 0.87 -29.22
N LYS A 375 5.90 0.56 -29.45
CA LYS A 375 5.42 -0.83 -29.55
C LYS A 375 4.59 -0.99 -30.81
N SER A 376 4.93 -1.99 -31.61
CA SER A 376 4.13 -2.42 -32.74
C SER A 376 3.06 -3.41 -32.29
N LEU A 377 1.80 -3.10 -32.60
CA LEU A 377 0.63 -3.93 -32.35
C LEU A 377 -0.02 -4.25 -33.70
N GLY A 378 0.49 -5.30 -34.36
CA GLY A 378 0.11 -5.64 -35.72
C GLY A 378 0.46 -4.52 -36.70
N LYS A 379 -0.55 -3.89 -37.29
CA LYS A 379 -0.37 -2.75 -38.22
C LYS A 379 -0.24 -1.39 -37.55
N TYR A 380 -0.45 -1.31 -36.23
CA TYR A 380 -0.40 -0.05 -35.49
C TYR A 380 0.94 0.09 -34.78
N ASN A 381 1.48 1.31 -34.77
CA ASN A 381 2.62 1.67 -33.94
C ASN A 381 2.15 2.65 -32.87
N ILE A 382 2.30 2.28 -31.61
CA ILE A 382 2.05 3.16 -30.48
C ILE A 382 3.40 3.70 -30.02
N SER A 383 3.52 5.02 -29.99
CA SER A 383 4.66 5.73 -29.41
C SER A 383 4.16 6.54 -28.22
N PHE A 384 4.81 6.41 -27.07
CA PHE A 384 4.48 7.20 -25.90
C PHE A 384 5.75 7.64 -25.18
N LYS A 385 5.71 8.88 -24.69
CA LYS A 385 6.76 9.43 -23.84
C LYS A 385 6.63 8.83 -22.44
N THR A 386 7.73 8.36 -21.90
CA THR A 386 7.85 7.91 -20.52
C THR A 386 9.14 8.47 -19.92
N PHE A 387 9.41 8.15 -18.66
CA PHE A 387 10.61 8.56 -17.94
C PHE A 387 11.28 7.34 -17.34
N GLU A 388 12.60 7.28 -17.45
CA GLU A 388 13.41 6.23 -16.83
C GLU A 388 14.29 6.87 -15.75
N PHE A 389 14.29 6.25 -14.57
CA PHE A 389 15.13 6.68 -13.46
C PHE A 389 16.56 6.20 -13.68
N ASN A 390 17.50 7.14 -13.76
CA ASN A 390 18.93 6.85 -13.80
C ASN A 390 19.47 6.78 -12.37
N GLU A 391 19.48 5.58 -11.81
CA GLU A 391 19.92 5.33 -10.43
C GLU A 391 21.38 5.77 -10.19
N LYS A 392 22.26 5.57 -11.18
CA LYS A 392 23.66 5.99 -11.07
C LYS A 392 23.79 7.51 -10.98
N ASP A 393 23.14 8.24 -11.89
CA ASP A 393 23.15 9.71 -11.89
C ASP A 393 22.58 10.28 -10.59
N PHE A 394 21.53 9.65 -10.05
CA PHE A 394 21.00 10.01 -8.75
C PHE A 394 22.03 9.88 -7.62
N TYR A 395 22.72 8.74 -7.52
CA TYR A 395 23.71 8.56 -6.47
C TYR A 395 24.95 9.43 -6.65
N ASP A 396 25.43 9.61 -7.88
CA ASP A 396 26.56 10.50 -8.17
C ASP A 396 26.23 11.94 -7.73
N GLN A 397 25.00 12.42 -7.99
CA GLN A 397 24.54 13.73 -7.52
C GLN A 397 24.34 13.78 -6.00
N LEU A 398 23.83 12.70 -5.40
CA LEU A 398 23.58 12.61 -3.96
C LEU A 398 24.90 12.71 -3.17
N ILE A 399 25.91 11.93 -3.55
CA ILE A 399 27.26 11.95 -2.95
C ILE A 399 27.88 13.34 -3.12
N LYS A 400 27.84 13.90 -4.33
CA LYS A 400 28.40 15.23 -4.60
C LYS A 400 27.79 16.35 -3.73
N ILE A 401 26.53 16.23 -3.33
CA ILE A 401 25.87 17.28 -2.55
C ILE A 401 26.04 17.07 -1.04
N TYR A 402 26.00 15.82 -0.59
CA TYR A 402 25.92 15.52 0.84
C TYR A 402 27.19 14.89 1.42
N ASN A 403 28.12 14.41 0.59
CA ASN A 403 29.42 13.86 1.02
C ASN A 403 30.62 14.75 0.65
N ASP A 404 30.46 15.78 -0.20
CA ASP A 404 31.53 16.76 -0.50
C ASP A 404 31.73 17.82 0.62
N VAL A 405 31.21 17.59 1.83
CA VAL A 405 31.65 18.32 3.02
C VAL A 405 32.92 17.64 3.53
N GLU A 406 34.03 17.89 2.84
CA GLU A 406 35.37 17.51 3.31
C GLU A 406 35.65 18.17 4.67
N ASN A 407 36.09 17.32 5.60
CA ASN A 407 36.76 17.56 6.90
C ASN A 407 37.24 18.98 7.24
#